data_AF-A0A2V7U6C3-F1
#
_entry.id   AF-A0A2V7U6C3-F1
#
_cell.length_a   1.000
_cell.length_b   1.000
_cell.length_c   1.000
_cell.angle_alpha   90.00
_cell.angle_beta   90.00
_cell.angle_gamma   90.00
#
_symmetry.space_group_name_H-M   'P 1'
#
loop_
_entity.id
_entity.type
_entity.pdbx_description
1 polymer ?
#
loop_
_entity_poly.entity_id
_entity_poly.type
_entity_poly.pdbx_seq_one_letter_code
_entity_poly.pdbx_strand_id
1 'polypeptide(L)'
;AEPYLRAIFDGEDPAPDFSDPAALNAFWKSQQPQTYDACARVNNRFSRWTFTLSAAAIKARLPGPPVRYVVTSGDPATVLGGTITNVEVLSRMSSSRVAIVRISLTTGTVEVRGWDNLRNVLGRTVVSTPLNCGSNAAANFTLNNPSLIEPAFNLDGSLREVTVWGGGWGHNVGMSQFGGQGRALAGQTFQQILHAYYTAIDVGAYPIDIGRDPGSGPPTLRQSFQAPLGRGTLEVRPAGLKGLVVHVNELHDVVLKEEDLAAEVVRVDLTPYLTAGVNVVQYNPVGRNGSASVTVIVD
;
A
#
# COMPACT_ATOMS: atom_id res chain seq x y z
N ALA A 1 -10.51 -14.59 -3.72
CA ALA A 1 -9.05 -14.33 -3.74
C ALA A 1 -8.77 -13.28 -2.67
N GLU A 2 -7.85 -13.55 -1.73
CA GLU A 2 -7.41 -12.51 -0.81
C GLU A 2 -6.57 -11.48 -1.57
N PRO A 3 -6.70 -10.17 -1.27
CA PRO A 3 -5.88 -9.16 -1.90
C PRO A 3 -4.41 -9.39 -1.55
N TYR A 4 -3.53 -9.26 -2.55
CA TYR A 4 -2.08 -9.45 -2.38
C TYR A 4 -1.49 -8.49 -1.32
N LEU A 5 -1.92 -7.23 -1.36
CA LEU A 5 -1.58 -6.25 -0.33
C LEU A 5 -2.64 -6.22 0.76
N ARG A 6 -2.19 -6.32 2.01
CA ARG A 6 -3.03 -6.30 3.21
C ARG A 6 -2.92 -4.94 3.89
N ALA A 7 -3.99 -4.54 4.57
CA ALA A 7 -3.93 -3.37 5.42
C ALA A 7 -3.05 -3.68 6.64
N ILE A 8 -2.16 -2.75 6.98
CA ILE A 8 -1.29 -2.85 8.15
C ILE A 8 -1.55 -1.67 9.08
N PHE A 9 -1.39 -1.90 10.38
CA PHE A 9 -1.23 -0.82 11.33
C PHE A 9 0.25 -0.41 11.36
N ASP A 10 0.53 0.86 11.08
CA ASP A 10 1.89 1.38 10.92
C ASP A 10 2.39 2.10 12.18
N GLY A 11 2.20 1.47 13.35
CA GLY A 11 2.63 1.99 14.64
C GLY A 11 3.53 1.04 15.42
N GLU A 12 4.12 1.56 16.49
CA GLU A 12 5.01 0.81 17.40
C GLU A 12 4.22 -0.05 18.40
N ASP A 13 3.04 0.44 18.80
CA ASP A 13 2.12 -0.28 19.69
C ASP A 13 1.31 -1.36 18.94
N PRO A 14 0.69 -2.31 19.65
CA PRO A 14 -0.32 -3.19 19.06
C PRO A 14 -1.42 -2.39 18.36
N ALA A 15 -1.90 -2.91 17.24
CA ALA A 15 -3.00 -2.30 16.50
C ALA A 15 -4.25 -2.17 17.40
N PRO A 16 -4.92 -1.01 17.42
CA PRO A 16 -6.25 -0.91 18.01
C PRO A 16 -7.20 -1.90 17.36
N ASP A 17 -8.17 -2.39 18.12
CA ASP A 17 -9.27 -3.17 17.56
C ASP A 17 -10.18 -2.27 16.73
N PHE A 18 -9.90 -2.17 15.43
CA PHE A 18 -10.69 -1.33 14.53
C PHE A 18 -12.10 -1.90 14.24
N SER A 19 -12.43 -3.10 14.74
CA SER A 19 -13.79 -3.64 14.70
C SER A 19 -14.68 -3.08 15.82
N ASP A 20 -14.08 -2.62 16.92
CA ASP A 20 -14.79 -1.90 17.98
C ASP A 20 -15.01 -0.42 17.60
N PRO A 21 -16.27 0.04 17.51
CA PRO A 21 -16.57 1.45 17.25
C PRO A 21 -15.94 2.41 18.25
N ALA A 22 -15.80 2.04 19.53
CA ALA A 22 -15.21 2.91 20.54
C ALA A 22 -13.70 3.07 20.32
N ALA A 23 -12.96 1.97 20.13
CA ALA A 23 -11.54 2.01 19.77
C ALA A 23 -11.28 2.75 18.45
N LEU A 24 -12.10 2.54 17.42
CA LEU A 24 -11.99 3.27 16.15
C LEU A 24 -12.21 4.78 16.34
N ASN A 25 -13.22 5.17 17.13
CA ASN A 25 -13.49 6.57 17.47
C ASN A 25 -12.31 7.18 18.22
N ALA A 26 -11.80 6.49 19.25
CA ALA A 26 -10.67 6.94 20.03
C ALA A 26 -9.43 7.16 19.16
N PHE A 27 -9.15 6.22 18.25
CA PHE A 27 -8.02 6.29 17.34
C PHE A 27 -8.05 7.51 16.42
N TRP A 28 -9.21 7.93 15.91
CA TRP A 28 -9.33 9.05 14.99
C TRP A 28 -9.54 10.40 15.67
N LYS A 29 -10.14 10.44 16.86
CA LYS A 29 -10.52 11.68 17.54
C LYS A 29 -9.63 12.09 18.70
N SER A 30 -9.11 11.12 19.46
CA SER A 30 -8.52 11.38 20.79
C SER A 30 -7.03 11.06 20.86
N GLN A 31 -6.58 10.05 20.13
CA GLN A 31 -5.20 9.60 20.17
C GLN A 31 -4.41 10.22 19.02
N GLN A 32 -3.23 10.78 19.34
CA GLN A 32 -2.14 10.86 18.37
C GLN A 32 -1.35 9.57 18.51
N PRO A 33 -1.69 8.51 17.76
CA PRO A 33 -0.96 7.26 17.89
C PRO A 33 0.50 7.49 17.51
N GLN A 34 1.40 6.77 18.17
CA GLN A 34 2.81 6.68 17.79
C GLN A 34 2.94 5.85 16.50
N THR A 35 2.41 6.38 15.39
CA THR A 35 2.61 5.83 14.06
C THR A 35 3.93 6.33 13.49
N TYR A 36 4.55 5.52 12.63
CA TYR A 36 5.79 5.92 11.96
C TYR A 36 5.57 7.14 11.06
N ASP A 37 4.38 7.31 10.50
CA ASP A 37 4.02 8.48 9.70
C ASP A 37 3.47 9.66 10.52
N ALA A 38 3.58 9.66 11.84
CA ALA A 38 3.01 10.70 12.69
C ALA A 38 3.70 12.05 12.49
N CYS A 39 2.91 13.12 12.66
CA CYS A 39 3.37 14.50 12.60
C CYS A 39 4.61 14.77 13.46
N ALA A 40 4.57 14.33 14.73
CA ALA A 40 5.64 14.56 15.69
C ALA A 40 6.98 13.92 15.30
N ARG A 41 6.95 12.88 14.45
CA ARG A 41 8.15 12.12 14.03
C ARG A 41 8.72 12.61 12.71
N VAL A 42 7.86 12.78 11.70
CA VAL A 42 8.29 13.01 10.31
C VAL A 42 7.66 14.25 9.67
N ASN A 43 7.04 15.12 10.48
CA ASN A 43 6.37 16.33 10.01
C ASN A 43 5.31 16.07 8.92
N ASN A 44 4.68 14.88 8.96
CA ASN A 44 3.60 14.55 8.05
C ASN A 44 2.33 15.30 8.44
N ARG A 45 2.14 16.47 7.83
CA ARG A 45 0.96 17.30 8.00
C ARG A 45 -0.36 16.61 7.65
N PHE A 46 -0.31 15.59 6.78
CA PHE A 46 -1.51 14.87 6.35
C PHE A 46 -1.86 13.69 7.25
N SER A 47 -1.01 13.34 8.23
CA SER A 47 -1.22 12.20 9.15
C SER A 47 -2.62 12.17 9.76
N ARG A 48 -3.18 13.35 10.07
CA ARG A 48 -4.54 13.54 10.57
C ARG A 48 -5.17 14.80 10.00
N TRP A 49 -6.47 14.74 9.75
CA TRP A 49 -7.27 15.87 9.35
C TRP A 49 -8.73 15.68 9.78
N THR A 50 -9.40 16.82 10.01
CA THR A 50 -10.82 16.89 10.33
C THR A 50 -11.40 18.17 9.72
N PHE A 51 -12.63 18.11 9.21
CA PHE A 51 -13.39 19.27 8.77
C PHE A 51 -14.87 18.94 8.65
N THR A 52 -15.69 19.98 8.53
CA THR A 52 -17.14 19.86 8.33
C THR A 52 -17.52 20.09 6.87
N LEU A 53 -18.58 19.42 6.45
CA LEU A 53 -19.20 19.52 5.14
C LEU A 53 -20.67 19.88 5.30
N SER A 54 -21.13 20.86 4.52
CA SER A 54 -22.57 21.11 4.39
C SER A 54 -23.21 20.10 3.43
N ALA A 55 -24.52 19.87 3.61
CA ALA A 55 -25.32 19.09 2.66
C ALA A 55 -25.17 19.62 1.22
N ALA A 56 -25.11 20.93 1.03
CA ALA A 56 -24.90 21.57 -0.27
C ALA A 56 -23.54 21.20 -0.90
N ALA A 57 -22.46 21.23 -0.11
CA ALA A 57 -21.12 20.87 -0.59
C ALA A 57 -21.03 19.40 -1.00
N ILE A 58 -21.65 18.49 -0.24
CA ILE A 58 -21.73 17.06 -0.58
C ILE A 58 -22.52 16.89 -1.88
N LYS A 59 -23.73 17.47 -1.94
CA LYS A 59 -24.64 17.36 -3.07
C LYS A 59 -24.01 17.85 -4.38
N ALA A 60 -23.27 18.96 -4.33
CA ALA A 60 -22.59 19.54 -5.48
C ALA A 60 -21.48 18.64 -6.08
N ARG A 61 -20.99 17.65 -5.32
CA ARG A 61 -19.89 16.74 -5.74
C ARG A 61 -20.36 15.39 -6.27
N LEU A 62 -21.67 15.11 -6.19
CA LEU A 62 -22.27 13.89 -6.70
C LEU A 62 -22.40 13.89 -8.25
N PRO A 63 -22.90 14.96 -8.90
CA PRO A 63 -23.13 14.96 -10.34
C PRO A 63 -21.87 15.31 -11.16
N GLY A 64 -22.00 15.18 -12.49
CA GLY A 64 -20.98 15.52 -13.48
C GLY A 64 -20.02 14.35 -13.78
N PRO A 65 -19.25 14.41 -14.88
CA PRO A 65 -18.29 13.36 -15.21
C PRO A 65 -16.99 13.49 -14.37
N PRO A 66 -16.51 12.42 -13.72
CA PRO A 66 -17.18 11.13 -13.55
C PRO A 66 -18.30 11.20 -12.49
N VAL A 67 -19.43 10.54 -12.75
CA VAL A 67 -20.55 10.46 -11.80
C VAL A 67 -20.09 9.64 -10.60
N ARG A 68 -20.27 10.18 -9.38
CA ARG A 68 -19.64 9.63 -8.16
C ARG A 68 -20.58 8.85 -7.25
N TYR A 69 -21.81 8.59 -7.70
CA TYR A 69 -22.83 7.91 -6.93
C TYR A 69 -23.56 6.85 -7.75
N VAL A 70 -24.20 5.92 -7.04
CA VAL A 70 -25.14 4.95 -7.59
C VAL A 70 -26.49 5.17 -6.92
N VAL A 71 -27.56 5.18 -7.71
CA VAL A 71 -28.93 5.29 -7.18
C VAL A 71 -29.35 3.95 -6.61
N THR A 72 -29.82 3.93 -5.37
CA THR A 72 -30.32 2.71 -4.71
C THR A 72 -31.81 2.76 -4.42
N SER A 73 -32.42 3.95 -4.44
CA SER A 73 -33.87 4.14 -4.38
C SER A 73 -34.23 5.51 -4.97
N GLY A 74 -35.44 5.63 -5.55
CA GLY A 74 -35.91 6.83 -6.25
C GLY A 74 -35.59 6.84 -7.74
N ASP A 75 -36.08 7.87 -8.45
CA ASP A 75 -35.87 8.03 -9.89
C ASP A 75 -34.46 8.58 -10.20
N PRO A 76 -33.61 7.87 -10.98
CA PRO A 76 -32.26 8.33 -11.30
C PRO A 76 -32.16 9.72 -11.94
N ALA A 77 -33.19 10.15 -12.68
CA ALA A 77 -33.20 11.47 -13.32
C ALA A 77 -33.44 12.62 -12.33
N THR A 78 -34.12 12.35 -11.21
CA THR A 78 -34.61 13.38 -10.30
C THR A 78 -34.17 13.19 -8.85
N VAL A 79 -33.47 12.08 -8.53
CA VAL A 79 -33.07 11.73 -7.14
C VAL A 79 -32.20 12.80 -6.48
N LEU A 80 -31.37 13.51 -7.25
CA LEU A 80 -30.56 14.62 -6.73
C LEU A 80 -31.37 15.93 -6.60
N GLY A 81 -32.67 15.94 -6.90
CA GLY A 81 -33.53 17.10 -6.67
C GLY A 81 -33.78 17.34 -5.18
N GLY A 82 -33.97 16.28 -4.39
CA GLY A 82 -34.29 16.35 -2.96
C GLY A 82 -33.18 16.91 -2.08
N THR A 83 -33.52 17.26 -0.85
CA THR A 83 -32.56 17.70 0.17
C THR A 83 -31.93 16.48 0.84
N ILE A 84 -30.64 16.55 1.17
CA ILE A 84 -29.98 15.47 1.91
C ILE A 84 -30.52 15.48 3.34
N THR A 85 -31.00 14.32 3.80
CA THR A 85 -31.55 14.11 5.14
C THR A 85 -30.66 13.28 6.03
N ASN A 86 -29.78 12.43 5.48
CA ASN A 86 -28.84 11.62 6.27
C ASN A 86 -27.60 11.25 5.46
N VAL A 87 -26.49 10.99 6.17
CA VAL A 87 -25.24 10.44 5.63
C VAL A 87 -24.76 9.33 6.56
N GLU A 88 -24.74 8.09 6.07
CA GLU A 88 -24.52 6.88 6.86
C GLU A 88 -23.39 6.04 6.29
N VAL A 89 -22.47 5.57 7.13
CA VAL A 89 -21.43 4.60 6.74
C VAL A 89 -22.03 3.20 6.70
N LEU A 90 -22.03 2.56 5.52
CA LEU A 90 -22.55 1.20 5.37
C LEU A 90 -21.45 0.14 5.56
N SER A 91 -20.24 0.42 5.09
CA SER A 91 -19.14 -0.53 5.15
C SER A 91 -17.78 0.15 5.15
N ARG A 92 -16.78 -0.64 5.56
CA ARG A 92 -15.38 -0.23 5.66
C ARG A 92 -14.50 -1.18 4.85
N MET A 93 -13.36 -0.65 4.41
CA MET A 93 -12.29 -1.44 3.78
C MET A 93 -11.56 -2.25 4.85
N SER A 94 -10.71 -3.19 4.45
CA SER A 94 -9.78 -3.88 5.38
C SER A 94 -8.86 -2.92 6.13
N SER A 95 -8.60 -1.72 5.58
CA SER A 95 -7.88 -0.63 6.25
C SER A 95 -8.73 0.18 7.24
N SER A 96 -9.96 -0.25 7.50
CA SER A 96 -10.95 0.40 8.36
C SER A 96 -11.42 1.79 7.90
N ARG A 97 -10.91 2.29 6.77
CA ARG A 97 -11.43 3.47 6.09
C ARG A 97 -12.83 3.20 5.52
N VAL A 98 -13.65 4.23 5.40
CA VAL A 98 -15.01 4.10 4.87
C VAL A 98 -14.95 3.65 3.41
N ALA A 99 -15.69 2.58 3.06
CA ALA A 99 -15.75 2.00 1.71
C ALA A 99 -17.04 2.35 0.97
N ILE A 100 -18.15 2.45 1.70
CA ILE A 100 -19.47 2.80 1.15
C ILE A 100 -20.17 3.74 2.12
N VAL A 101 -20.71 4.83 1.57
CA VAL A 101 -21.59 5.76 2.27
C VAL A 101 -22.93 5.81 1.58
N ARG A 102 -24.01 5.68 2.34
CA ARG A 102 -25.37 5.98 1.91
C ARG A 102 -25.68 7.44 2.20
N ILE A 103 -26.23 8.12 1.21
CA ILE A 103 -26.77 9.47 1.33
C ILE A 103 -28.27 9.36 1.09
N SER A 104 -29.05 9.68 2.12
CA SER A 104 -30.51 9.73 2.03
C SER A 104 -30.93 11.13 1.62
N LEU A 105 -31.85 11.21 0.67
CA LEU A 105 -32.49 12.44 0.23
C LEU A 105 -34.01 12.31 0.38
N THR A 106 -34.72 13.43 0.37
CA THR A 106 -36.20 13.43 0.39
C THR A 106 -36.82 12.73 -0.83
N THR A 107 -36.07 12.60 -1.93
CA THR A 107 -36.51 12.01 -3.21
C THR A 107 -35.96 10.60 -3.46
N GLY A 108 -35.18 10.03 -2.53
CA GLY A 108 -34.60 8.69 -2.69
C GLY A 108 -33.26 8.54 -1.97
N THR A 109 -32.51 7.49 -2.31
CA THR A 109 -31.21 7.20 -1.70
C THR A 109 -30.15 6.95 -2.76
N VAL A 110 -28.94 7.41 -2.49
CA VAL A 110 -27.77 7.15 -3.32
C VAL A 110 -26.63 6.61 -2.48
N GLU A 111 -25.70 5.91 -3.11
CA GLU A 111 -24.49 5.42 -2.47
C GLU A 111 -23.24 5.95 -3.18
N VAL A 112 -22.27 6.40 -2.38
CA VAL A 112 -20.92 6.73 -2.84
C VAL A 112 -20.04 5.55 -2.47
N ARG A 113 -19.48 4.89 -3.48
CA ARG A 113 -18.72 3.64 -3.33
C ARG A 113 -17.28 3.81 -3.83
N GLY A 114 -16.35 3.18 -3.13
CA GLY A 114 -14.95 3.13 -3.52
C GLY A 114 -14.15 4.36 -3.11
N TRP A 115 -12.83 4.17 -3.01
CA TRP A 115 -11.94 5.14 -2.38
C TRP A 115 -11.90 6.48 -3.12
N ASP A 116 -11.85 6.50 -4.46
CA ASP A 116 -11.75 7.73 -5.26
C ASP A 116 -13.02 8.58 -5.15
N ASN A 117 -14.19 7.97 -5.29
CA ASN A 117 -15.46 8.69 -5.18
C ASN A 117 -15.64 9.28 -3.78
N LEU A 118 -15.41 8.48 -2.73
CA LEU A 118 -15.52 8.95 -1.35
C LEU A 118 -14.53 10.07 -1.04
N ARG A 119 -13.31 9.96 -1.54
CA ARG A 119 -12.30 11.02 -1.46
C ARG A 119 -12.77 12.32 -2.10
N ASN A 120 -13.32 12.26 -3.31
CA ASN A 120 -13.74 13.45 -4.03
C ASN A 120 -15.04 14.07 -3.50
N VAL A 121 -15.96 13.25 -2.97
CA VAL A 121 -17.23 13.73 -2.39
C VAL A 121 -17.04 14.20 -0.94
N LEU A 122 -16.38 13.40 -0.11
CA LEU A 122 -16.33 13.58 1.35
C LEU A 122 -14.91 13.88 1.89
N GLY A 123 -13.86 13.55 1.15
CA GLY A 123 -12.46 13.84 1.51
C GLY A 123 -11.93 15.18 0.99
N ARG A 124 -12.75 16.00 0.34
CA ARG A 124 -12.33 17.27 -0.25
C ARG A 124 -12.71 18.45 0.64
N THR A 125 -11.74 19.28 1.01
CA THR A 125 -11.97 20.47 1.85
C THR A 125 -12.87 21.48 1.12
N VAL A 126 -13.62 22.29 1.86
CA VAL A 126 -14.46 23.38 1.28
C VAL A 126 -13.76 24.72 1.43
N VAL A 127 -13.09 24.92 2.56
CA VAL A 127 -12.31 26.12 2.90
C VAL A 127 -10.89 25.73 3.27
N SER A 128 -10.01 26.73 3.44
CA SER A 128 -8.69 26.50 4.04
C SER A 128 -8.86 25.80 5.39
N THR A 129 -8.32 24.60 5.51
CA THR A 129 -8.54 23.71 6.65
C THR A 129 -7.21 23.46 7.36
N PRO A 130 -7.13 23.74 8.67
CA PRO A 130 -5.96 23.39 9.47
C PRO A 130 -5.66 21.89 9.38
N LEU A 131 -4.40 21.59 9.12
CA LEU A 131 -3.84 20.25 9.15
C LEU A 131 -2.98 20.08 10.40
N ASN A 132 -2.60 18.84 10.66
CA ASN A 132 -1.59 18.58 11.67
C ASN A 132 -0.27 19.28 11.30
N CYS A 133 0.59 19.54 12.29
CA CYS A 133 1.89 20.22 12.11
C CYS A 133 1.81 21.69 11.66
N GLY A 134 0.73 22.42 11.96
CA GLY A 134 0.67 23.88 11.80
C GLY A 134 0.59 24.39 10.36
N SER A 135 0.18 23.54 9.42
CA SER A 135 -0.04 23.93 8.02
C SER A 135 -1.52 23.87 7.67
N ASN A 136 -1.90 24.42 6.49
CA ASN A 136 -3.27 24.35 6.00
C ASN A 136 -3.35 23.55 4.70
N ALA A 137 -4.43 22.79 4.55
CA ALA A 137 -4.93 22.36 3.24
C ALA A 137 -5.71 23.53 2.63
N ALA A 138 -5.43 23.88 1.38
CA ALA A 138 -6.18 24.91 0.67
C ALA A 138 -7.67 24.52 0.53
N ALA A 139 -8.53 25.48 0.20
CA ALA A 139 -9.90 25.20 -0.20
C ALA A 139 -9.92 24.26 -1.42
N ASN A 140 -10.90 23.35 -1.49
CA ASN A 140 -11.03 22.35 -2.55
C ASN A 140 -9.83 21.40 -2.70
N PHE A 141 -8.99 21.28 -1.67
CA PHE A 141 -7.91 20.30 -1.64
C PHE A 141 -8.47 18.91 -1.34
N THR A 142 -8.11 17.94 -2.18
CA THR A 142 -8.61 16.58 -2.06
C THR A 142 -7.68 15.78 -1.14
N LEU A 143 -8.12 15.47 0.08
CA LEU A 143 -7.49 14.52 1.02
C LEU A 143 -8.06 13.11 0.81
N ASN A 144 -7.60 12.11 1.55
CA ASN A 144 -8.07 10.74 1.34
C ASN A 144 -9.55 10.55 1.70
N ASN A 145 -10.12 9.38 1.39
CA ASN A 145 -11.46 9.07 1.85
C ASN A 145 -11.49 9.03 3.40
N PRO A 146 -12.56 9.55 4.03
CA PRO A 146 -12.68 9.58 5.48
C PRO A 146 -12.62 8.20 6.11
N SER A 147 -12.16 8.18 7.36
CA SER A 147 -12.23 7.03 8.25
C SER A 147 -13.38 7.15 9.24
N LEU A 148 -13.80 8.35 9.62
CA LEU A 148 -15.04 8.57 10.39
C LEU A 148 -15.89 9.63 9.68
N ILE A 149 -17.20 9.47 9.82
CA ILE A 149 -18.21 10.38 9.29
C ILE A 149 -19.30 10.48 10.36
N GLU A 150 -19.60 11.70 10.79
CA GLU A 150 -20.63 11.96 11.79
C GLU A 150 -21.58 13.04 11.30
N PRO A 151 -22.83 12.69 10.96
CA PRO A 151 -23.86 13.68 10.70
C PRO A 151 -24.29 14.36 12.00
N ALA A 152 -24.45 15.68 11.95
CA ALA A 152 -25.06 16.46 13.01
C ALA A 152 -26.41 17.00 12.52
N PHE A 153 -27.43 16.92 13.37
CA PHE A 153 -28.81 17.29 13.05
C PHE A 153 -29.24 18.53 13.83
N ASN A 154 -30.14 19.29 13.24
CA ASN A 154 -30.88 20.35 13.92
C ASN A 154 -31.99 19.74 14.80
N LEU A 155 -32.61 20.56 15.66
CA LEU A 155 -33.72 20.12 16.53
C LEU A 155 -34.95 19.63 15.75
N ASP A 156 -35.13 20.11 14.52
CA ASP A 156 -36.20 19.69 13.61
C ASP A 156 -35.88 18.38 12.85
N GLY A 157 -34.73 17.76 13.14
CA GLY A 157 -34.27 16.54 12.48
C GLY A 157 -33.63 16.77 11.10
N SER A 158 -33.52 18.00 10.62
CA SER A 158 -32.80 18.29 9.37
C SER A 158 -31.29 18.15 9.54
N LEU A 159 -30.61 17.62 8.51
CA LEU A 159 -29.15 17.50 8.51
C LEU A 159 -28.51 18.90 8.48
N ARG A 160 -27.73 19.23 9.52
CA ARG A 160 -27.02 20.51 9.63
C ARG A 160 -25.69 20.47 8.89
N GLU A 161 -24.86 19.51 9.26
CA GLU A 161 -23.50 19.35 8.73
C GLU A 161 -23.03 17.90 8.93
N VAL A 162 -21.94 17.56 8.27
CA VAL A 162 -21.27 16.27 8.42
C VAL A 162 -19.82 16.53 8.79
N THR A 163 -19.38 16.06 9.95
CA THR A 163 -17.97 16.11 10.33
C THR A 163 -17.28 14.87 9.82
N VAL A 164 -16.12 15.03 9.19
CA VAL A 164 -15.32 13.92 8.67
C VAL A 164 -13.94 13.93 9.29
N TRP A 165 -13.43 12.75 9.62
CA TRP A 165 -12.06 12.55 10.09
C TRP A 165 -11.35 11.56 9.20
N GLY A 166 -10.07 11.78 9.02
CA GLY A 166 -9.21 10.83 8.34
C GLY A 166 -7.75 11.19 8.51
N GLY A 167 -6.94 10.54 7.69
CA GLY A 167 -5.50 10.73 7.65
C GLY A 167 -4.96 10.30 6.29
N GLY A 168 -3.74 10.72 6.01
CA GLY A 168 -3.01 10.43 4.79
C GLY A 168 -3.40 11.30 3.59
N TRP A 169 -2.51 11.26 2.61
CA TRP A 169 -2.65 11.85 1.29
C TRP A 169 -2.02 10.91 0.24
N GLY A 170 -2.75 10.63 -0.83
CA GLY A 170 -2.36 9.67 -1.89
C GLY A 170 -3.32 8.48 -2.01
N HIS A 171 -2.95 7.46 -2.79
CA HIS A 171 -3.83 6.32 -3.10
C HIS A 171 -3.87 5.22 -2.01
N ASN A 172 -3.01 5.28 -0.98
CA ASN A 172 -2.98 4.39 0.20
C ASN A 172 -2.72 2.90 -0.09
N VAL A 173 -2.00 2.58 -1.15
CA VAL A 173 -1.66 1.22 -1.51
C VAL A 173 -0.14 1.11 -1.66
N GLY A 174 0.47 0.10 -1.04
CA GLY A 174 1.92 -0.06 -0.98
C GLY A 174 2.55 0.69 0.19
N MET A 175 3.74 1.25 -0.02
CA MET A 175 4.55 1.88 1.02
C MET A 175 4.15 3.34 1.29
N SER A 176 3.96 3.68 2.57
CA SER A 176 3.87 5.07 3.01
C SER A 176 5.26 5.70 2.92
N GLN A 177 5.43 6.79 2.17
CA GLN A 177 6.71 7.50 2.08
C GLN A 177 7.12 8.09 3.45
N PHE A 178 6.17 8.74 4.14
CA PHE A 178 6.39 9.25 5.49
C PHE A 178 6.58 8.15 6.52
N GLY A 179 5.83 7.05 6.41
CA GLY A 179 5.99 5.91 7.30
C GLY A 179 7.34 5.21 7.09
N GLY A 180 7.82 5.08 5.85
CA GLY A 180 9.16 4.59 5.54
C GLY A 180 10.25 5.46 6.14
N GLN A 181 10.13 6.79 6.05
CA GLN A 181 11.02 7.71 6.75
C GLN A 181 10.97 7.50 8.27
N GLY A 182 9.77 7.37 8.85
CA GLY A 182 9.60 7.17 10.29
C GLY A 182 10.21 5.87 10.79
N ARG A 183 10.04 4.78 10.03
CA ARG A 183 10.67 3.47 10.30
C ARG A 183 12.19 3.55 10.18
N ALA A 184 12.72 4.27 9.20
CA ALA A 184 14.16 4.50 9.08
C ALA A 184 14.72 5.29 10.27
N LEU A 185 14.01 6.34 10.72
CA LEU A 185 14.35 7.08 11.95
C LEU A 185 14.23 6.22 13.22
N ALA A 186 13.44 5.14 13.17
CA ALA A 186 13.36 4.14 14.22
C ALA A 186 14.48 3.08 14.15
N GLY A 187 15.42 3.21 13.22
CA GLY A 187 16.55 2.30 13.04
C GLY A 187 16.25 1.06 12.17
N GLN A 188 15.08 0.98 11.52
CA GLN A 188 14.78 -0.13 10.61
C GLN A 188 15.60 -0.03 9.33
N THR A 189 16.13 -1.17 8.86
CA THR A 189 16.81 -1.27 7.56
C THR A 189 15.80 -1.17 6.40
N PHE A 190 16.28 -0.91 5.18
CA PHE A 190 15.39 -0.85 4.02
C PHE A 190 14.63 -2.17 3.79
N GLN A 191 15.25 -3.33 4.07
CA GLN A 191 14.58 -4.64 4.01
C GLN A 191 13.44 -4.73 5.01
N GLN A 192 13.68 -4.37 6.27
CA GLN A 192 12.63 -4.35 7.31
C GLN A 192 11.47 -3.42 6.92
N ILE A 193 11.77 -2.26 6.34
CA ILE A 193 10.76 -1.31 5.84
C ILE A 193 9.96 -1.93 4.69
N LEU A 194 10.62 -2.54 3.71
CA LEU A 194 9.94 -3.17 2.57
C LEU A 194 9.05 -4.32 3.03
N HIS A 195 9.54 -5.21 3.90
CA HIS A 195 8.76 -6.32 4.45
C HIS A 195 7.58 -5.85 5.32
N ALA A 196 7.67 -4.66 5.93
CA ALA A 196 6.56 -4.10 6.68
C ALA A 196 5.36 -3.72 5.77
N TYR A 197 5.62 -3.12 4.60
CA TYR A 197 4.57 -2.67 3.67
C TYR A 197 4.17 -3.70 2.61
N TYR A 198 5.10 -4.59 2.26
CA TYR A 198 4.92 -5.58 1.22
C TYR A 198 5.08 -6.97 1.86
N THR A 199 3.96 -7.55 2.26
CA THR A 199 3.96 -8.86 2.91
C THR A 199 4.31 -9.96 1.92
N ALA A 200 5.17 -10.90 2.34
CA ALA A 200 5.58 -12.05 1.53
C ALA A 200 6.24 -11.68 0.18
N ILE A 201 7.06 -10.62 0.18
CA ILE A 201 8.02 -10.37 -0.90
C ILE A 201 9.38 -10.97 -0.56
N ASP A 202 10.13 -11.27 -1.61
CA ASP A 202 11.57 -11.47 -1.54
C ASP A 202 12.26 -10.16 -1.93
N VAL A 203 13.36 -9.83 -1.25
CA VAL A 203 14.27 -8.76 -1.64
C VAL A 203 15.52 -9.43 -2.18
N GLY A 204 16.01 -9.01 -3.35
CA GLY A 204 17.07 -9.74 -4.00
C GLY A 204 17.71 -8.99 -5.16
N ALA A 205 18.68 -9.65 -5.77
CA ALA A 205 19.22 -9.24 -7.04
C ALA A 205 18.14 -9.28 -8.14
N TYR A 206 18.28 -8.45 -9.16
CA TYR A 206 17.34 -8.47 -10.29
C TYR A 206 17.41 -9.83 -10.99
N PRO A 207 16.28 -10.54 -11.21
CA PRO A 207 16.31 -11.83 -11.89
C PRO A 207 16.91 -11.72 -13.29
N ILE A 208 17.82 -12.63 -13.65
CA ILE A 208 18.39 -12.68 -15.00
C ILE A 208 18.20 -14.07 -15.60
N ASP A 209 17.97 -14.11 -16.91
CA ASP A 209 17.94 -15.36 -17.66
C ASP A 209 19.34 -15.69 -18.16
N ILE A 210 19.81 -16.87 -17.80
CA ILE A 210 21.09 -17.43 -18.20
C ILE A 210 20.85 -18.59 -19.17
N GLY A 211 21.76 -18.80 -20.11
CA GLY A 211 21.62 -19.87 -21.11
C GLY A 211 22.34 -19.53 -22.40
N ARG A 212 22.33 -20.47 -23.33
CA ARG A 212 22.92 -20.30 -24.66
C ARG A 212 21.96 -20.84 -25.70
N ASP A 213 21.13 -19.96 -26.25
CA ASP A 213 20.49 -20.25 -27.53
C ASP A 213 21.55 -20.13 -28.63
N PRO A 214 21.60 -21.06 -29.61
CA PRO A 214 22.55 -20.98 -30.70
C PRO A 214 22.47 -19.63 -31.42
N GLY A 215 23.58 -18.87 -31.45
CA GLY A 215 23.68 -17.58 -32.13
C GLY A 215 23.35 -16.34 -31.30
N SER A 216 23.02 -16.46 -30.01
CA SER A 216 22.61 -15.34 -29.15
C SER A 216 23.76 -14.45 -28.61
N GLY A 217 25.02 -14.69 -29.01
CA GLY A 217 26.19 -13.98 -28.47
C GLY A 217 26.56 -14.39 -27.03
N PRO A 218 27.62 -13.79 -26.44
CA PRO A 218 28.04 -14.11 -25.07
C PRO A 218 27.02 -13.57 -24.06
N PRO A 219 26.41 -14.42 -23.21
CA PRO A 219 25.42 -13.96 -22.24
C PRO A 219 26.06 -13.07 -21.15
N THR A 220 25.30 -12.08 -20.65
CA THR A 220 25.66 -11.35 -19.43
C THR A 220 25.43 -12.27 -18.24
N LEU A 221 26.52 -12.85 -17.75
CA LEU A 221 26.47 -13.90 -16.72
C LEU A 221 26.87 -13.40 -15.34
N ARG A 222 27.10 -12.09 -15.16
CA ARG A 222 27.67 -11.54 -13.93
C ARG A 222 26.76 -10.47 -13.35
N GLN A 223 26.53 -10.54 -12.04
CA GLN A 223 25.70 -9.59 -11.31
C GLN A 223 26.36 -9.17 -10.01
N SER A 224 26.14 -7.92 -9.63
CA SER A 224 26.48 -7.39 -8.31
C SER A 224 25.21 -7.05 -7.54
N PHE A 225 25.16 -7.35 -6.25
CA PHE A 225 24.01 -7.07 -5.39
C PHE A 225 24.44 -6.82 -3.94
N GLN A 226 23.60 -6.12 -3.19
CA GLN A 226 23.82 -5.86 -1.76
C GLN A 226 23.19 -6.97 -0.92
N ALA A 227 23.96 -7.58 -0.02
CA ALA A 227 23.49 -8.49 1.02
C ALA A 227 23.83 -7.88 2.40
N PRO A 228 22.91 -7.16 3.06
CA PRO A 228 23.21 -6.41 4.29
C PRO A 228 23.77 -7.27 5.42
N LEU A 229 23.27 -8.50 5.57
CA LEU A 229 23.73 -9.44 6.60
C LEU A 229 24.67 -10.52 6.06
N GLY A 230 25.06 -10.44 4.78
CA GLY A 230 25.82 -11.51 4.12
C GLY A 230 25.06 -12.84 4.05
N ARG A 231 23.73 -12.77 3.97
CA ARG A 231 22.84 -13.93 3.89
C ARG A 231 22.07 -13.89 2.58
N GLY A 232 21.83 -15.07 2.02
CA GLY A 232 21.02 -15.15 0.82
C GLY A 232 20.88 -16.55 0.26
N THR A 233 19.86 -16.73 -0.56
CA THR A 233 19.51 -17.97 -1.23
C THR A 233 19.50 -17.73 -2.73
N LEU A 234 20.23 -18.55 -3.48
CA LEU A 234 20.08 -18.61 -4.92
C LEU A 234 18.83 -19.43 -5.26
N GLU A 235 17.92 -18.82 -6.01
CA GLU A 235 16.82 -19.51 -6.66
C GLU A 235 17.14 -19.69 -8.15
N VAL A 236 17.04 -20.92 -8.63
CA VAL A 236 17.25 -21.30 -10.03
C VAL A 236 15.97 -21.95 -10.55
N ARG A 237 15.48 -21.46 -11.69
CA ARG A 237 14.36 -22.05 -12.44
C ARG A 237 14.90 -22.64 -13.74
N PRO A 238 15.38 -23.90 -13.73
CA PRO A 238 16.07 -24.49 -14.87
C PRO A 238 15.09 -24.87 -15.98
N ALA A 239 15.57 -24.76 -17.22
CA ALA A 239 14.89 -25.19 -18.44
C ALA A 239 15.88 -25.98 -19.31
N GLY A 240 15.94 -27.30 -19.10
CA GLY A 240 16.82 -28.21 -19.84
C GLY A 240 18.33 -27.97 -19.60
N LEU A 241 18.69 -27.33 -18.49
CA LEU A 241 20.06 -27.01 -18.12
C LEU A 241 20.80 -28.28 -17.63
N LYS A 242 22.00 -28.54 -18.17
CA LYS A 242 22.80 -29.74 -17.83
C LYS A 242 23.70 -29.56 -16.60
N GLY A 243 23.81 -28.34 -16.11
CA GLY A 243 24.57 -27.98 -14.93
C GLY A 243 24.79 -26.49 -14.86
N LEU A 244 25.14 -26.01 -13.68
CA LEU A 244 25.41 -24.60 -13.41
C LEU A 244 26.56 -24.50 -12.41
N VAL A 245 27.62 -23.78 -12.77
CA VAL A 245 28.66 -23.39 -11.83
C VAL A 245 28.46 -21.92 -11.47
N VAL A 246 28.28 -21.64 -10.18
CA VAL A 246 28.05 -20.29 -9.66
C VAL A 246 29.31 -19.85 -8.93
N HIS A 247 30.03 -18.90 -9.51
CA HIS A 247 31.24 -18.33 -8.94
C HIS A 247 30.88 -17.13 -8.08
N VAL A 248 31.12 -17.22 -6.78
CA VAL A 248 30.73 -16.22 -5.78
C VAL A 248 31.96 -15.48 -5.27
N ASN A 249 31.92 -14.15 -5.35
CA ASN A 249 32.95 -13.22 -4.87
C ASN A 249 34.38 -13.51 -5.36
N GLU A 250 34.51 -14.14 -6.52
CA GLU A 250 35.80 -14.59 -7.07
C GLU A 250 36.59 -15.59 -6.20
N LEU A 251 35.93 -16.18 -5.19
CA LEU A 251 36.58 -16.99 -4.15
C LEU A 251 36.00 -18.40 -4.03
N HIS A 252 34.73 -18.59 -4.40
CA HIS A 252 34.01 -19.83 -4.16
C HIS A 252 33.26 -20.29 -5.41
N ASP A 253 33.22 -21.60 -5.63
CA ASP A 253 32.41 -22.23 -6.67
C ASP A 253 31.32 -23.08 -6.03
N VAL A 254 30.07 -22.78 -6.37
CA VAL A 254 28.92 -23.63 -6.07
C VAL A 254 28.55 -24.38 -7.35
N VAL A 255 28.67 -25.69 -7.33
CA VAL A 255 28.45 -26.55 -8.50
C VAL A 255 27.12 -27.28 -8.38
N LEU A 256 26.21 -27.03 -9.32
CA LEU A 256 24.94 -27.73 -9.46
C LEU A 256 25.01 -28.62 -10.70
N LYS A 257 24.85 -29.92 -10.52
CA LYS A 257 24.78 -30.90 -11.61
C LYS A 257 23.36 -31.00 -12.14
N GLU A 258 23.18 -31.70 -13.25
CA GLU A 258 21.85 -31.96 -13.83
C GLU A 258 20.86 -32.55 -12.82
N GLU A 259 21.32 -33.45 -11.95
CA GLU A 259 20.51 -34.06 -10.89
C GLU A 259 20.03 -33.05 -9.83
N ASP A 260 20.84 -32.03 -9.52
CA ASP A 260 20.49 -30.95 -8.60
C ASP A 260 19.47 -29.97 -9.22
N LEU A 261 19.32 -30.01 -10.54
CA LEU A 261 18.48 -29.12 -11.35
C LEU A 261 17.16 -29.76 -11.81
N ALA A 262 16.77 -30.88 -11.19
CA ALA A 262 15.58 -31.65 -11.59
C ALA A 262 14.24 -31.02 -11.16
N ALA A 263 14.24 -30.08 -10.20
CA ALA A 263 13.04 -29.41 -9.72
C ALA A 263 12.69 -28.16 -10.55
N GLU A 264 11.41 -27.78 -10.59
CA GLU A 264 10.95 -26.54 -11.24
C GLU A 264 11.59 -25.30 -10.60
N VAL A 265 11.83 -25.35 -9.30
CA VAL A 265 12.52 -24.32 -8.53
C VAL A 265 13.54 -24.98 -7.63
N VAL A 266 14.80 -24.66 -7.82
CA VAL A 266 15.93 -25.13 -7.01
C VAL A 266 16.41 -23.99 -6.13
N ARG A 267 16.57 -24.26 -4.83
CA ARG A 267 17.06 -23.27 -3.87
C ARG A 267 18.36 -23.75 -3.24
N VAL A 268 19.36 -22.88 -3.28
CA VAL A 268 20.71 -23.16 -2.77
C VAL A 268 21.07 -22.07 -1.78
N ASP A 269 21.39 -22.46 -0.55
CA ASP A 269 21.89 -21.52 0.46
C ASP A 269 23.26 -20.98 0.02
N LEU A 270 23.32 -19.66 -0.24
CA LEU A 270 24.55 -18.97 -0.56
C LEU A 270 25.18 -18.30 0.66
N THR A 271 24.53 -18.32 1.82
CA THR A 271 25.01 -17.67 3.06
C THR A 271 26.47 -17.99 3.40
N PRO A 272 26.98 -19.23 3.25
CA PRO A 272 28.39 -19.53 3.52
C PRO A 272 29.40 -18.81 2.60
N TYR A 273 28.96 -18.29 1.46
CA TYR A 273 29.80 -17.72 0.41
C TYR A 273 29.64 -16.20 0.24
N LEU A 274 28.66 -15.61 0.94
CA LEU A 274 28.36 -14.18 0.90
C LEU A 274 29.05 -13.43 2.05
N THR A 275 29.27 -12.14 1.84
CA THR A 275 29.78 -11.20 2.84
C THR A 275 28.76 -10.09 3.08
N ALA A 276 28.77 -9.48 4.27
CA ALA A 276 27.96 -8.30 4.53
C ALA A 276 28.45 -7.15 3.64
N GLY A 277 27.59 -6.64 2.76
CA GLY A 277 27.96 -5.63 1.77
C GLY A 277 27.62 -6.03 0.34
N VAL A 278 28.42 -5.53 -0.59
CA VAL A 278 28.27 -5.82 -2.02
C VAL A 278 28.92 -7.16 -2.34
N ASN A 279 28.17 -8.04 -2.99
CA ASN A 279 28.62 -9.35 -3.45
C ASN A 279 28.52 -9.42 -4.97
N VAL A 280 29.37 -10.24 -5.57
CA VAL A 280 29.40 -10.46 -7.02
C VAL A 280 29.24 -11.94 -7.31
N VAL A 281 28.31 -12.27 -8.20
CA VAL A 281 28.07 -13.64 -8.66
C VAL A 281 28.23 -13.72 -10.16
N GLN A 282 28.93 -14.75 -10.63
CA GLN A 282 28.98 -15.12 -12.03
C GLN A 282 28.37 -16.52 -12.23
N TYR A 283 27.44 -16.63 -13.17
CA TYR A 283 26.71 -17.85 -13.49
C TYR A 283 27.30 -18.50 -14.74
N ASN A 284 27.79 -19.74 -14.66
CA ASN A 284 28.39 -20.44 -15.78
C ASN A 284 27.56 -21.69 -16.13
N PRO A 285 26.57 -21.59 -17.03
CA PRO A 285 25.86 -22.74 -17.60
C PRO A 285 26.80 -23.79 -18.18
N VAL A 286 26.53 -25.06 -17.88
CA VAL A 286 27.26 -26.21 -18.41
C VAL A 286 26.46 -26.84 -19.55
N GLY A 287 27.14 -27.16 -20.66
CA GLY A 287 26.53 -27.80 -21.82
C GLY A 287 26.34 -26.85 -23.02
N ARG A 288 25.75 -27.38 -24.10
CA ARG A 288 25.52 -26.65 -25.36
C ARG A 288 24.15 -25.98 -25.45
N ASN A 289 23.19 -26.50 -24.69
CA ASN A 289 21.78 -26.10 -24.71
C ASN A 289 21.28 -25.94 -23.27
N GLY A 290 20.12 -25.29 -23.14
CA GLY A 290 19.44 -25.09 -21.86
C GLY A 290 19.61 -23.68 -21.32
N SER A 291 18.65 -23.28 -20.50
CA SER A 291 18.60 -21.97 -19.86
C SER A 291 18.10 -22.10 -18.42
N ALA A 292 18.18 -21.02 -17.66
CA ALA A 292 17.52 -20.88 -16.38
C ALA A 292 17.22 -19.41 -16.10
N SER A 293 16.17 -19.14 -15.34
CA SER A 293 16.04 -17.85 -14.65
C SER A 293 16.70 -17.97 -13.29
N VAL A 294 17.59 -17.05 -12.94
CA VAL A 294 18.31 -17.04 -11.66
C VAL A 294 18.10 -15.75 -10.91
N THR A 295 17.96 -15.85 -9.59
CA THR A 295 17.93 -14.71 -8.68
C THR A 295 18.58 -15.05 -7.35
N VAL A 296 19.23 -14.08 -6.72
CA VAL A 296 19.71 -14.23 -5.34
C VAL A 296 18.79 -13.42 -4.43
N ILE A 297 18.05 -14.12 -3.59
CA ILE A 297 17.23 -13.54 -2.52
C ILE A 297 18.14 -13.24 -1.33
N VAL A 298 18.02 -12.07 -0.72
CA VAL A 298 18.86 -11.58 0.38
C VAL A 298 18.02 -11.24 1.61
N ASP A 299 18.54 -11.62 2.77
CA ASP A 299 17.94 -11.40 4.10
C ASP A 299 18.68 -10.35 4.92
#